data_AF-A0A7K3BLQ8-F1
#
_entry.id   AF-A0A7K3BLQ8-F1
#
_cell.length_a   1.000
_cell.length_b   1.000
_cell.length_c   1.000
_cell.angle_alpha   90.00
_cell.angle_beta   90.00
_cell.angle_gamma   90.00
#
_symmetry.space_group_name_H-M   'P 1'
#
loop_
_entity.id
_entity.type
_entity.pdbx_description
1 polymer ?
#
loop_
_entity_poly.entity_id
_entity_poly.type
_entity_poly.pdbx_seq_one_letter_code
_entity_poly.pdbx_strand_id
1 'polypeptide(L)'
;MTFPIPTDEPETEPVTYWALYEDGSAGLIKTTTGEEPVLTKPGQLVTEEEYTAKFEELRAAHEAHVAQLQAEDEQRTREDYDALIGAGVPEATARRMSGYQGEAVVEAVAPAKAARAKK
;
A
#
# COMPACT_ATOMS: atom_id res chain seq x y z
N MET A 1 44.12 28.47 4.72
CA MET A 1 44.48 27.24 3.99
C MET A 1 43.26 26.33 4.02
N THR A 2 42.50 26.30 2.93
CA THR A 2 41.33 25.42 2.76
C THR A 2 41.82 24.16 2.06
N PHE A 3 41.75 23.01 2.71
CA PHE A 3 42.07 21.72 2.10
C PHE A 3 40.86 21.22 1.29
N PRO A 4 41.00 20.96 -0.01
CA PRO A 4 39.96 20.29 -0.77
C PRO A 4 39.95 18.81 -0.38
N ILE A 5 38.80 18.30 0.05
CA ILE A 5 38.59 16.87 0.22
C ILE A 5 38.38 16.29 -1.19
N PRO A 6 39.21 15.33 -1.66
CA PRO A 6 38.90 14.59 -2.86
C PRO A 6 37.80 13.58 -2.52
N THR A 7 36.55 13.93 -2.80
CA THR A 7 35.44 12.97 -2.82
C THR A 7 35.48 12.24 -4.16
N ASP A 8 36.48 11.36 -4.31
CA ASP A 8 36.47 10.32 -5.34
C ASP A 8 35.70 9.13 -4.73
N GLU A 9 34.38 9.31 -4.57
CA GLU A 9 33.48 8.18 -4.29
C GLU A 9 33.25 7.49 -5.64
N PRO A 10 33.70 6.24 -5.84
CA PRO A 10 33.32 5.52 -7.04
C PRO A 10 31.80 5.45 -7.06
N GLU A 11 31.18 5.88 -8.17
CA GLU A 11 29.77 5.69 -8.47
C GLU A 11 29.49 4.18 -8.47
N THR A 12 29.30 3.63 -7.28
CA THR A 12 29.08 2.21 -7.11
C THR A 12 27.60 2.03 -7.36
N GLU A 13 27.26 1.44 -8.50
CA GLU A 13 25.87 1.24 -8.91
C GLU A 13 25.13 0.50 -7.78
N PRO A 14 23.98 1.02 -7.30
CA PRO A 14 23.27 0.39 -6.20
C PRO A 14 22.74 -0.98 -6.64
N VAL A 15 23.28 -2.03 -6.03
CA VAL A 15 22.80 -3.41 -6.23
C VAL A 15 21.53 -3.60 -5.41
N THR A 16 20.47 -4.11 -6.06
CA THR A 16 19.19 -4.39 -5.41
C THR A 16 19.10 -5.88 -5.10
N TYR A 17 18.79 -6.19 -3.85
CA TYR A 17 18.54 -7.53 -3.35
C TYR A 17 17.07 -7.65 -2.92
N TRP A 18 16.44 -8.77 -3.28
CA TRP A 18 15.08 -9.08 -2.89
C TRP A 18 15.08 -10.02 -1.68
N ALA A 19 14.35 -9.66 -0.64
CA ALA A 19 14.27 -10.44 0.59
C ALA A 19 12.83 -10.89 0.85
N LEU A 20 12.67 -12.16 1.19
CA LEU A 20 11.44 -12.71 1.74
C LEU A 20 11.66 -13.08 3.20
N TYR A 21 10.83 -12.53 4.07
CA TYR A 21 10.89 -12.77 5.50
C TYR A 21 9.94 -13.90 5.91
N GLU A 22 10.27 -14.61 6.99
CA GLU A 22 9.40 -15.68 7.52
C GLU A 22 8.08 -15.15 8.09
N ASP A 23 8.00 -13.83 8.38
CA ASP A 23 6.76 -13.17 8.81
C ASP A 23 5.75 -12.96 7.67
N GLY A 24 6.05 -13.46 6.47
CA GLY A 24 5.22 -13.30 5.28
C GLY A 24 5.37 -11.93 4.60
N SER A 25 6.32 -11.10 5.04
CA SER A 25 6.61 -9.82 4.40
C SER A 25 7.65 -9.96 3.30
N ALA A 26 7.57 -9.10 2.29
CA ALA A 26 8.58 -8.96 1.24
C ALA A 26 9.29 -7.60 1.37
N GLY A 27 10.60 -7.56 1.16
CA GLY A 27 11.41 -6.35 1.27
C GLY A 27 12.44 -6.20 0.16
N LEU A 28 12.82 -4.95 -0.11
CA LEU A 28 13.85 -4.56 -1.06
C LEU A 28 15.02 -3.93 -0.31
N ILE A 29 16.22 -4.46 -0.51
CA ILE A 29 17.44 -3.92 0.10
C ILE A 29 18.33 -3.41 -1.01
N LYS A 30 18.70 -2.14 -0.94
CA LYS A 30 19.63 -1.51 -1.88
C LYS A 30 20.96 -1.28 -1.20
N THR A 31 22.03 -1.85 -1.74
CA THR A 31 23.39 -1.69 -1.21
C THR A 31 24.26 -1.00 -2.25
N THR A 32 25.05 -0.02 -1.82
CA THR A 32 26.06 0.62 -2.68
C THR A 32 27.40 -0.12 -2.63
N THR A 33 27.62 -1.02 -1.67
CA THR A 33 28.93 -1.68 -1.47
C THR A 33 29.11 -2.98 -2.25
N GLY A 34 28.06 -3.49 -2.91
CA GLY A 34 28.07 -4.78 -3.60
C GLY A 34 28.16 -6.01 -2.67
N GLU A 35 28.19 -5.81 -1.36
CA GLU A 35 28.23 -6.85 -0.34
C GLU A 35 26.82 -7.40 -0.07
N GLU A 36 26.68 -8.70 0.19
CA GLU A 36 25.39 -9.31 0.51
C GLU A 36 24.84 -8.69 1.81
N PRO A 37 23.64 -8.07 1.78
CA PRO A 37 23.10 -7.41 2.95
C PRO A 37 22.70 -8.43 4.02
N VAL A 38 23.11 -8.17 5.26
CA VAL A 38 22.66 -8.96 6.41
C VAL A 38 21.20 -8.62 6.70
N LEU A 39 20.32 -9.61 6.59
CA LEU A 39 18.92 -9.46 6.94
C LEU A 39 18.78 -9.24 8.44
N THR A 40 18.12 -8.16 8.83
CA THR A 40 17.85 -7.85 10.25
C THR A 40 16.77 -8.75 10.85
N LYS A 41 16.00 -9.42 9.99
CA LYS A 41 14.93 -10.37 10.34
C LYS A 41 15.23 -11.75 9.75
N PRO A 42 14.74 -12.84 10.36
CA PRO A 42 14.80 -14.16 9.75
C PRO A 42 14.08 -14.15 8.41
N GLY A 43 14.80 -14.52 7.37
CA GLY A 43 14.37 -14.46 5.99
C GLY A 43 15.45 -14.97 5.06
N GLN A 44 15.14 -14.99 3.77
CA GLN A 44 16.03 -15.43 2.72
C GLN A 44 16.09 -14.39 1.62
N LEU A 45 17.29 -14.20 1.07
CA LEU A 45 17.47 -13.49 -0.18
C LEU A 45 16.94 -14.40 -1.30
N VAL A 46 16.03 -13.86 -2.09
CA VAL A 46 15.41 -14.56 -3.20
C VAL A 46 15.69 -13.85 -4.51
N THR A 47 15.43 -14.55 -5.60
CA THR A 47 15.48 -13.95 -6.93
C THR A 47 14.32 -12.97 -7.15
N GLU A 48 14.47 -12.08 -8.12
CA GLU A 48 13.42 -11.15 -8.53
C GLU A 48 12.10 -11.87 -8.89
N GLU A 49 12.20 -13.03 -9.53
CA GLU A 49 11.04 -13.83 -9.94
C GLU A 49 10.27 -14.38 -8.75
N GLU A 50 10.98 -14.95 -7.77
CA GLU A 50 10.39 -15.46 -6.53
C GLU A 50 9.77 -14.35 -5.68
N TYR A 51 10.44 -13.20 -5.59
CA TYR A 51 9.91 -12.01 -4.94
C TYR A 51 8.62 -11.54 -5.62
N THR A 52 8.61 -11.45 -6.95
CA THR A 52 7.45 -10.95 -7.70
C THR A 52 6.27 -11.89 -7.55
N ALA A 53 6.49 -13.21 -7.63
CA ALA A 53 5.44 -14.19 -7.39
C ALA A 53 4.84 -14.07 -5.99
N LYS A 54 5.68 -13.93 -4.96
CA LYS A 54 5.20 -13.76 -3.58
C LYS A 54 4.55 -12.41 -3.33
N PHE A 55 5.05 -11.36 -3.95
CA PHE A 55 4.47 -10.03 -3.86
C PHE A 55 3.06 -10.00 -4.46
N GLU A 56 2.85 -10.62 -5.63
CA GLU A 56 1.53 -10.73 -6.25
C GLU A 56 0.56 -11.57 -5.41
N GLU A 57 1.03 -12.67 -4.79
CA GLU A 57 0.23 -13.46 -3.84
C GLU A 57 -0.23 -12.63 -2.64
N LEU A 58 0.70 -11.90 -2.01
CA LEU A 58 0.42 -11.02 -0.86
C LEU A 58 -0.53 -9.89 -1.24
N ARG A 59 -0.32 -9.30 -2.42
CA ARG A 59 -1.18 -8.25 -2.96
C ARG A 59 -2.60 -8.75 -3.17
N ALA A 60 -2.77 -9.91 -3.81
CA ALA A 60 -4.08 -10.51 -4.03
C ALA A 60 -4.80 -10.83 -2.71
N ALA A 61 -4.06 -11.36 -1.72
CA ALA A 61 -4.61 -11.62 -0.39
C ALA A 61 -5.05 -10.33 0.33
N HIS A 62 -4.24 -9.28 0.23
CA HIS A 62 -4.57 -7.98 0.79
C HIS A 62 -5.78 -7.34 0.11
N GLU A 63 -5.85 -7.37 -1.23
CA GLU A 63 -7.00 -6.87 -1.99
C GLU A 63 -8.29 -7.62 -1.63
N ALA A 64 -8.23 -8.95 -1.49
CA ALA A 64 -9.37 -9.76 -1.04
C ALA A 64 -9.81 -9.38 0.39
N HIS A 65 -8.86 -9.17 1.30
CA HIS A 65 -9.18 -8.77 2.67
C HIS A 65 -9.79 -7.37 2.74
N VAL A 66 -9.26 -6.41 1.97
CA VAL A 66 -9.83 -5.06 1.88
C VAL A 66 -11.23 -5.11 1.28
N ALA A 67 -11.47 -5.91 0.24
CA ALA A 67 -12.79 -6.06 -0.35
C ALA A 67 -13.79 -6.67 0.65
N GLN A 68 -13.36 -7.62 1.47
CA GLN A 68 -14.19 -8.17 2.55
C GLN A 68 -14.56 -7.10 3.58
N LEU A 69 -13.59 -6.33 4.08
CA LEU A 69 -13.83 -5.27 5.06
C LEU A 69 -14.78 -4.20 4.50
N GLN A 70 -14.62 -3.82 3.23
CA GLN A 70 -15.50 -2.88 2.56
C GLN A 70 -16.93 -3.40 2.46
N ALA A 71 -17.11 -4.70 2.15
CA ALA A 71 -18.44 -5.31 2.10
C ALA A 71 -19.10 -5.37 3.49
N GLU A 72 -18.33 -5.63 4.55
CA GLU A 72 -18.81 -5.62 5.94
C GLU A 72 -19.21 -4.20 6.38
N ASP A 73 -18.40 -3.19 6.08
CA ASP A 73 -18.71 -1.79 6.36
C ASP A 73 -19.94 -1.31 5.57
N GLU A 74 -20.09 -1.71 4.31
CA GLU A 74 -21.27 -1.38 3.49
C GLU A 74 -22.55 -2.00 4.09
N GLN A 75 -22.49 -3.28 4.49
CA GLN A 75 -23.63 -3.94 5.15
C GLN A 75 -24.00 -3.23 6.44
N ARG A 76 -23.01 -2.93 7.29
CA ARG A 76 -23.24 -2.26 8.57
C ARG A 76 -23.88 -0.87 8.38
N THR A 77 -23.33 -0.06 7.48
CA THR A 77 -23.85 1.30 7.23
C THR A 77 -25.27 1.26 6.65
N ARG A 78 -25.57 0.26 5.80
CA ARG A 78 -26.93 0.04 5.28
C ARG A 78 -27.91 -0.37 6.38
N GLU A 79 -27.54 -1.31 7.24
CA GLU A 79 -28.37 -1.74 8.37
C GLU A 79 -28.68 -0.58 9.32
N ASP A 80 -27.67 0.25 9.63
CA ASP A 80 -27.84 1.45 10.45
C ASP A 80 -28.78 2.47 9.78
N TYR A 81 -28.66 2.66 8.46
CA TYR A 81 -29.57 3.52 7.70
C TYR A 81 -31.02 3.01 7.77
N ASP A 82 -31.25 1.72 7.49
CA ASP A 82 -32.58 1.12 7.50
C ASP A 82 -33.22 1.18 8.90
N ALA A 83 -32.42 1.00 9.96
CA ALA A 83 -32.86 1.15 11.34
C ALA A 83 -33.29 2.60 11.66
N LEU A 84 -32.53 3.60 11.20
CA LEU A 84 -32.84 5.02 11.41
C LEU A 84 -34.12 5.43 10.64
N ILE A 85 -34.29 4.93 9.41
CA ILE A 85 -35.53 5.13 8.65
C ILE A 85 -36.72 4.48 9.37
N GLY A 86 -36.57 3.24 9.85
CA GLY A 86 -37.60 2.55 10.62
C GLY A 86 -37.98 3.26 11.92
N ALA A 87 -37.03 3.96 12.54
CA ALA A 87 -37.26 4.81 13.71
C ALA A 87 -37.92 6.17 13.39
N GLY A 88 -38.18 6.46 12.11
CA GLY A 88 -38.82 7.70 11.67
C GLY A 88 -37.87 8.88 11.54
N VAL A 89 -36.54 8.63 11.52
CA VAL A 89 -35.55 9.67 11.25
C VAL A 89 -35.65 10.07 9.78
N PRO A 90 -35.66 11.38 9.45
CA PRO A 90 -35.64 11.83 8.07
C PRO A 90 -34.41 11.31 7.32
N GLU A 91 -34.59 10.90 6.07
CA GLU A 91 -33.56 10.29 5.22
C GLU A 91 -32.24 11.08 5.18
N ALA A 92 -32.31 12.41 5.05
CA ALA A 92 -31.12 13.27 5.05
C ALA A 92 -30.31 13.18 6.35
N THR A 93 -30.98 12.98 7.48
CA THR A 93 -30.34 12.80 8.80
C THR A 93 -29.86 11.35 8.95
N ALA A 94 -30.66 10.37 8.52
CA ALA A 94 -30.30 8.95 8.55
C ALA A 94 -29.02 8.67 7.76
N ARG A 95 -28.85 9.26 6.56
CA ARG A 95 -27.62 9.15 5.76
C ARG A 95 -26.40 9.77 6.42
N ARG A 96 -26.55 10.95 7.03
CA ARG A 96 -25.44 11.61 7.75
C ARG A 96 -25.00 10.84 8.99
N MET A 97 -25.94 10.19 9.68
CA MET A 97 -25.65 9.46 10.93
C MET A 97 -25.11 8.05 10.69
N SER A 98 -25.67 7.32 9.73
CA SER A 98 -25.18 5.99 9.33
C SER A 98 -23.89 6.05 8.52
N GLY A 99 -23.57 7.20 7.90
CA GLY A 99 -22.48 7.31 6.93
C GLY A 99 -22.78 6.60 5.60
N TYR A 100 -23.98 6.04 5.44
CA TYR A 100 -24.42 5.42 4.20
C TYR A 100 -24.59 6.48 3.11
N GLN A 101 -23.66 6.49 2.16
CA GLN A 101 -23.73 7.38 0.98
C GLN A 101 -24.60 6.80 -0.14
N GLY A 102 -25.05 5.53 -0.01
CA GLY A 102 -25.66 4.78 -1.10
C GLY A 102 -24.73 4.67 -2.30
N GLU A 103 -25.27 4.24 -3.43
CA GLU A 103 -24.57 4.20 -4.74
C GLU A 103 -24.31 5.62 -5.28
N ALA A 104 -23.68 6.48 -4.47
CA ALA A 104 -23.01 7.68 -4.92
C ALA A 104 -21.66 7.24 -5.48
N VAL A 105 -21.68 6.87 -6.76
CA VAL A 105 -20.58 6.93 -7.73
C VAL A 105 -19.20 6.95 -7.05
N VAL A 106 -18.59 5.78 -6.92
CA VAL A 106 -17.14 5.63 -6.86
C VAL A 106 -16.57 6.13 -8.20
N GLU A 107 -16.64 7.44 -8.43
CA GLU A 107 -15.82 8.10 -9.42
C GLU A 107 -14.39 7.94 -8.91
N ALA A 108 -13.73 6.96 -9.51
CA ALA A 108 -12.32 6.68 -9.47
C ALA A 108 -11.50 7.74 -8.71
N VAL A 109 -10.99 7.37 -7.53
CA VAL A 109 -9.76 7.98 -7.03
C VAL A 109 -8.65 7.56 -8.00
N ALA A 110 -8.60 8.25 -9.13
CA ALA A 110 -7.47 8.20 -10.04
C ALA A 110 -6.24 8.65 -9.23
N PRO A 111 -5.12 7.89 -9.26
CA PRO A 111 -3.92 8.28 -8.55
C PRO A 111 -3.45 9.62 -9.12
N ALA A 112 -3.34 10.62 -8.25
CA ALA A 112 -2.71 11.89 -8.56
C ALA A 112 -1.21 11.67 -8.84
N LYS A 113 -0.87 11.25 -10.05
CA LYS A 113 0.47 11.36 -10.64
C LYS A 113 0.37 11.84 -12.08
N ALA A 114 1.28 12.76 -12.39
CA ALA A 114 1.62 13.31 -13.70
C ALA A 114 0.79 14.52 -14.16
N ALA A 115 1.38 15.72 -14.00
CA ALA A 115 1.76 16.59 -15.12
C ALA A 115 1.92 18.05 -14.65
N ARG A 116 3.05 18.38 -13.98
CA ARG A 116 3.54 19.76 -13.99
C ARG A 116 4.47 19.91 -15.19
N ALA A 117 3.87 19.99 -16.37
CA ALA A 117 4.56 20.42 -17.58
C ALA A 117 4.91 21.90 -17.41
N LYS A 118 6.22 22.20 -17.38
CA LYS A 118 6.76 23.55 -17.50
C LYS A 118 6.28 24.17 -18.81
N LYS A 119 5.86 25.42 -18.75
CA LYS A 119 5.82 26.33 -19.88
C LYS A 119 6.57 27.60 -19.52
#